data_AF-A0A2P6WH87-F1
#
_entry.id   AF-A0A2P6WH87-F1
#
_cell.length_a   1.000
_cell.length_b   1.000
_cell.length_c   1.000
_cell.angle_alpha   90.00
_cell.angle_beta   90.00
_cell.angle_gamma   90.00
#
_symmetry.space_group_name_H-M   'P 1'
#
loop_
_entity.id
_entity.type
_entity.pdbx_description
1 polymer ?
#
loop_
_entity_poly.entity_id
_entity_poly.type
_entity_poly.pdbx_seq_one_letter_code
_entity_poly.pdbx_strand_id
1 'polypeptide(L)'
;MPSLLAQTLTASRILPVAFAGWELAGVPQQGSDPRKIDSASSNVLKEDRFTDFEVATYKHDNRTLTIKAARFEDAAGSYAAFTFYRQPIMREEDIGALAASLNDRVLFFSGNILVDARFDRVTGMSGTQLRELAARLPKAKGPAAVLPTLPSHLPRKQLVQGTARYIIGPAAYSALSVNLSPELIDFSKSPELVWARFNGEAPGSAEVLLVAYPTPHIAIDKLTAYEQLPAPSGRGTSIAKRTGPIVVLVRGNISRSDAEKILSGVNYDANVTWNENAGQGKRDNIGNLVIAALGLAAILFIISVGAGAVFGFGRFYLPRFRAKKAGKTPDDGELTRLHLS
;
A
#
# COMPACT_ATOMS: atom_id res chain seq x y z
N MET A 1 6.31 48.61 0.07
CA MET A 1 7.17 47.74 0.91
C MET A 1 6.67 47.82 2.34
N PRO A 2 6.44 46.72 3.07
CA PRO A 2 5.92 45.42 2.66
C PRO A 2 4.77 44.95 3.59
N SER A 3 3.97 43.97 3.18
CA SER A 3 3.45 42.94 4.08
C SER A 3 2.94 41.79 3.23
N LEU A 4 3.88 40.95 2.79
CA LEU A 4 3.56 39.60 2.32
C LEU A 4 3.19 38.79 3.56
N LEU A 5 1.91 38.39 3.61
CA LEU A 5 1.42 37.38 4.52
C LEU A 5 2.25 36.11 4.35
N ALA A 6 3.08 35.81 5.35
CA ALA A 6 3.65 34.49 5.51
C ALA A 6 2.49 33.53 5.80
N GLN A 7 2.09 32.75 4.80
CA GLN A 7 1.31 31.54 5.04
C GLN A 7 2.22 30.58 5.79
N THR A 8 2.07 30.53 7.11
CA THR A 8 2.58 29.45 7.94
C THR A 8 1.81 28.18 7.56
N LEU A 9 2.36 27.39 6.64
CA LEU A 9 2.02 25.97 6.55
C LEU A 9 2.35 25.36 7.92
N THR A 10 1.35 25.17 8.78
CA THR A 10 1.48 24.31 9.96
C THR A 10 1.82 22.91 9.45
N ALA A 11 3.10 22.57 9.46
CA ALA A 11 3.54 21.23 9.14
C ALA A 11 2.79 20.25 10.06
N SER A 12 2.02 19.35 9.46
CA SER A 12 1.26 18.35 10.22
C SER A 12 2.24 17.44 10.95
N ARG A 13 2.31 17.63 12.27
CA ARG A 13 3.15 16.88 13.21
C ARG A 13 3.13 15.37 12.91
N ILE A 14 4.30 14.76 12.87
CA ILE A 14 4.49 13.32 12.65
C ILE A 14 4.38 12.57 13.98
N LEU A 15 5.04 13.09 15.01
CA LEU A 15 5.22 12.37 16.28
C LEU A 15 4.19 12.82 17.34
N PRO A 16 3.57 11.90 18.09
CA PRO A 16 2.56 12.26 19.09
C PRO A 16 3.18 13.05 20.26
N VAL A 17 2.37 13.88 20.95
CA VAL A 17 2.83 14.60 22.16
C VAL A 17 3.24 13.66 23.30
N ALA A 18 2.65 12.47 23.38
CA ALA A 18 2.97 11.43 24.34
C ALA A 18 2.57 10.04 23.83
N PHE A 19 3.26 9.00 24.30
CA PHE A 19 2.95 7.59 24.04
C PHE A 19 3.59 6.69 25.09
N ALA A 20 2.92 5.63 25.55
CA ALA A 20 3.52 4.61 26.43
C ALA A 20 4.31 5.15 27.65
N GLY A 21 3.87 6.27 28.24
CA GLY A 21 4.54 6.97 29.35
C GLY A 21 5.63 7.97 28.94
N TRP A 22 6.05 7.98 27.68
CA TRP A 22 6.96 8.98 27.13
C TRP A 22 6.24 10.29 26.85
N GLU A 23 6.77 11.39 27.37
CA GLU A 23 6.25 12.74 27.15
C GLU A 23 7.26 13.58 26.37
N LEU A 24 6.74 14.34 25.40
CA LEU A 24 7.57 15.22 24.58
C LEU A 24 8.25 16.28 25.45
N ALA A 25 9.58 16.36 25.35
CA ALA A 25 10.40 17.34 26.02
C ALA A 25 10.89 18.41 25.04
N GLY A 26 10.44 19.64 25.24
CA GLY A 26 10.82 20.79 24.41
C GLY A 26 10.06 20.87 23.09
N VAL A 27 10.59 21.66 22.16
CA VAL A 27 9.99 21.90 20.83
C VAL A 27 10.64 20.97 19.81
N PRO A 28 9.87 20.12 19.10
CA PRO A 28 10.42 19.28 18.03
C PRO A 28 11.05 20.11 16.92
N GLN A 29 12.15 19.62 16.37
CA GLN A 29 12.70 20.17 15.14
C GLN A 29 11.95 19.59 13.96
N GLN A 30 11.34 20.44 13.13
CA GLN A 30 10.63 20.04 11.91
C GLN A 30 11.25 20.71 10.68
N GLY A 31 11.05 20.09 9.52
CA GLY A 31 11.45 20.68 8.25
C GLY A 31 11.32 19.71 7.08
N SER A 32 11.68 20.19 5.88
CA SER A 32 11.65 19.42 4.63
C SER A 32 13.02 19.32 3.96
N ASP A 33 14.09 19.75 4.64
CA ASP A 33 15.45 19.60 4.14
C ASP A 33 16.05 18.25 4.58
N PRO A 34 16.24 17.27 3.68
CA PRO A 34 16.77 15.95 4.04
C PRO A 34 18.18 16.02 4.64
N ARG A 35 18.94 17.09 4.38
CA ARG A 35 20.28 17.29 4.96
C ARG A 35 20.24 17.45 6.47
N LYS A 36 19.08 17.79 7.05
CA LYS A 36 18.89 17.88 8.51
C LYS A 36 18.69 16.50 9.16
N ILE A 37 18.33 15.48 8.38
CA ILE A 37 18.23 14.10 8.85
C ILE A 37 19.59 13.39 8.71
N ASP A 38 20.14 13.43 7.50
CA ASP A 38 21.47 12.93 7.16
C ASP A 38 22.02 13.74 5.97
N SER A 39 23.04 14.57 6.21
CA SER A 39 23.70 15.36 5.17
C SER A 39 24.46 14.49 4.16
N ALA A 40 25.08 13.40 4.62
CA ALA A 40 25.91 12.53 3.79
C ALA A 40 25.06 11.72 2.81
N SER A 41 23.90 11.26 3.28
CA SER A 41 22.96 10.45 2.48
C SER A 41 21.76 11.25 1.97
N SER A 42 21.85 12.59 1.94
CA SER A 42 20.72 13.45 1.58
C SER A 42 20.19 13.23 0.16
N ASN A 43 21.04 12.80 -0.77
CA ASN A 43 20.60 12.43 -2.12
C ASN A 43 19.83 11.11 -2.15
N VAL A 44 20.19 10.14 -1.31
CA VAL A 44 19.44 8.89 -1.15
C VAL A 44 18.04 9.19 -0.64
N LEU A 45 17.93 10.03 0.39
CA LEU A 45 16.62 10.45 0.91
C LEU A 45 15.74 11.13 -0.16
N LYS A 46 16.34 11.95 -1.05
CA LYS A 46 15.60 12.56 -2.17
C LYS A 46 15.12 11.51 -3.18
N GLU A 47 15.96 10.53 -3.52
CA GLU A 47 15.60 9.42 -4.41
C GLU A 47 14.47 8.57 -3.82
N ASP A 48 14.47 8.39 -2.50
CA ASP A 48 13.42 7.70 -1.75
C ASP A 48 12.13 8.52 -1.61
N ARG A 49 12.02 9.70 -2.24
CA ARG A 49 10.85 10.60 -2.20
C ARG A 49 10.55 11.15 -0.80
N PHE A 50 11.60 11.54 -0.07
CA PHE A 50 11.48 12.23 1.21
C PHE A 50 10.64 13.52 1.12
N THR A 51 9.75 13.75 2.08
CA THR A 51 8.86 14.92 2.11
C THR A 51 9.17 15.87 3.27
N ASP A 52 9.11 15.36 4.50
CA ASP A 52 9.28 16.12 5.73
C ASP A 52 9.84 15.25 6.85
N PHE A 53 10.34 15.89 7.89
CA PHE A 53 10.85 15.23 9.08
C PHE A 53 10.40 15.91 10.35
N GLU A 54 10.44 15.13 11.44
CA GLU A 54 10.32 15.60 12.80
C GLU A 54 11.35 14.90 13.69
N VAL A 55 12.16 15.67 14.40
CA VAL A 55 13.07 15.17 15.43
C VAL A 55 12.58 15.67 16.79
N ALA A 56 12.32 14.73 17.69
CA ALA A 56 11.78 15.01 19.00
C ALA A 56 12.55 14.26 20.08
N THR A 57 12.66 14.86 21.25
CA THR A 57 13.19 14.23 22.46
C THR A 57 12.03 13.98 23.41
N TYR A 58 11.95 12.78 23.98
CA TYR A 58 10.96 12.38 24.96
C TYR A 58 11.62 12.06 26.29
N LYS A 59 10.89 12.29 27.37
CA LYS A 59 11.28 11.90 28.72
C LYS A 59 10.27 10.93 29.32
N HIS A 60 10.78 9.98 30.10
CA HIS A 60 9.98 9.08 30.93
C HIS A 60 10.80 8.74 32.17
N ASP A 61 10.38 9.25 33.32
CA ASP A 61 11.17 9.28 34.55
C ASP A 61 12.55 9.94 34.30
N ASN A 62 13.64 9.27 34.68
CA ASN A 62 15.02 9.69 34.44
C ASN A 62 15.57 9.18 33.09
N ARG A 63 14.72 8.78 32.14
CA ARG A 63 15.13 8.27 30.84
C ARG A 63 14.80 9.24 29.72
N THR A 64 15.62 9.18 28.68
CA THR A 64 15.52 10.02 27.48
C THR A 64 15.47 9.16 26.22
N LEU A 65 14.57 9.50 25.31
CA LEU A 65 14.42 8.87 24.01
C LEU A 65 14.44 9.94 22.93
N THR A 66 15.39 9.88 22.01
CA THR A 66 15.41 10.77 20.83
C THR A 66 14.86 10.00 19.64
N ILE A 67 13.86 10.57 18.97
CA ILE A 67 13.25 9.99 17.79
C ILE A 67 13.47 10.93 16.61
N LYS A 68 14.02 10.38 15.52
CA LYS A 68 13.99 11.00 14.19
C LYS A 68 12.94 10.28 13.35
N ALA A 69 11.89 10.98 12.97
CA ALA A 69 10.91 10.50 12.01
C ALA A 69 11.09 11.22 10.67
N ALA A 70 11.16 10.45 9.60
CA ALA A 70 11.21 10.93 8.23
C ALA A 70 9.98 10.40 7.48
N ARG A 71 9.20 11.29 6.88
CA ARG A 71 8.05 10.96 6.03
C ARG A 71 8.49 10.96 4.57
N PHE A 72 7.95 10.01 3.83
CA PHE A 72 8.15 9.84 2.40
C PHE A 72 6.80 9.93 1.68
N GLU A 73 6.82 10.11 0.36
CA GLU A 73 5.60 10.19 -0.44
C GLU A 73 4.75 8.91 -0.33
N ASP A 74 5.41 7.75 -0.25
CA ASP A 74 4.77 6.43 -0.19
C ASP A 74 5.54 5.43 0.69
N ALA A 75 4.95 4.25 0.87
CA ALA A 75 5.54 3.16 1.63
C ALA A 75 6.82 2.59 0.99
N ALA A 76 6.94 2.65 -0.34
CA ALA A 76 8.13 2.20 -1.05
C ALA A 76 9.36 3.06 -0.72
N GLY A 77 9.19 4.38 -0.62
CA GLY A 77 10.23 5.31 -0.17
C GLY A 77 10.71 5.01 1.26
N SER A 78 9.78 4.84 2.20
CA SER A 78 10.16 4.51 3.58
C SER A 78 10.80 3.12 3.73
N TYR A 79 10.39 2.16 2.89
CA TYR A 79 10.99 0.83 2.83
C TYR A 79 12.39 0.87 2.21
N ALA A 80 12.60 1.63 1.13
CA ALA A 80 13.92 1.88 0.56
C ALA A 80 14.87 2.46 1.61
N ALA A 81 14.45 3.55 2.28
CA ALA A 81 15.21 4.18 3.34
C ALA A 81 15.48 3.23 4.52
N PHE A 82 14.48 2.44 4.95
CA PHE A 82 14.67 1.42 5.99
C PHE A 82 15.76 0.42 5.61
N THR A 83 15.70 -0.14 4.39
CA THR A 83 16.71 -1.09 3.95
C THR A 83 18.08 -0.43 3.77
N PHE A 84 18.16 0.86 3.41
CA PHE A 84 19.41 1.60 3.31
C PHE A 84 20.08 1.79 4.69
N TYR A 85 19.34 2.27 5.69
CA TYR A 85 19.89 2.57 7.02
C TYR A 85 20.05 1.36 7.94
N ARG A 86 19.39 0.22 7.64
CA ARG A 86 19.52 -1.02 8.40
C ARG A 86 20.93 -1.58 8.26
N GLN A 87 21.65 -1.79 9.35
CA GLN A 87 22.97 -2.43 9.30
C GLN A 87 22.83 -3.95 9.36
N PRO A 88 23.73 -4.73 8.71
CA PRO A 88 23.63 -6.20 8.70
C PRO A 88 23.66 -6.83 10.10
N ILE A 89 24.36 -6.21 11.06
CA ILE A 89 24.47 -6.67 12.44
C ILE A 89 23.21 -6.38 13.29
N MET A 90 22.27 -5.57 12.77
CA MET A 90 21.04 -5.28 13.51
C MET A 90 20.16 -6.53 13.59
N ARG A 91 19.64 -6.81 14.79
CA ARG A 91 18.70 -7.89 15.04
C ARG A 91 17.32 -7.49 14.59
N GLU A 92 16.55 -8.43 14.06
CA GLU A 92 15.16 -8.19 13.66
C GLU A 92 14.27 -7.99 14.89
N GLU A 93 13.31 -7.09 14.78
CA GLU A 93 12.37 -6.74 15.84
C GLU A 93 10.94 -6.72 15.28
N ASP A 94 9.96 -6.98 16.13
CA ASP A 94 8.54 -6.91 15.80
C ASP A 94 7.95 -5.55 16.23
N ILE A 95 8.21 -4.52 15.41
CA ILE A 95 7.74 -3.14 15.60
C ILE A 95 7.38 -2.55 14.22
N GLY A 96 6.19 -1.97 14.09
CA GLY A 96 5.75 -1.40 12.82
C GLY A 96 5.54 -2.46 11.74
N ALA A 97 6.01 -2.20 10.52
CA ALA A 97 5.96 -3.18 9.42
C ALA A 97 7.21 -4.08 9.39
N LEU A 98 8.39 -3.50 9.54
CA LEU A 98 9.65 -4.19 9.85
C LEU A 98 10.49 -3.29 10.76
N ALA A 99 11.26 -3.93 11.63
CA ALA A 99 12.17 -3.23 12.51
C ALA A 99 13.49 -3.98 12.69
N ALA A 100 14.51 -3.24 13.08
CA ALA A 100 15.80 -3.79 13.45
C ALA A 100 16.44 -2.97 14.58
N SER A 101 17.13 -3.62 15.51
CA SER A 101 17.80 -2.99 16.64
C SER A 101 19.30 -3.30 16.70
N LEU A 102 20.07 -2.35 17.20
CA LEU A 102 21.46 -2.55 17.61
C LEU A 102 21.74 -1.66 18.82
N ASN A 103 22.08 -2.30 19.94
CA ASN A 103 22.30 -1.64 21.23
C ASN A 103 21.11 -0.78 21.65
N ASP A 104 21.29 0.53 21.63
CA ASP A 104 20.35 1.57 22.03
C ASP A 104 19.53 2.16 20.87
N ARG A 105 19.86 1.78 19.63
CA ARG A 105 19.20 2.24 18.42
C ARG A 105 18.18 1.22 17.93
N VAL A 106 16.97 1.69 17.63
CA VAL A 106 15.92 0.91 16.96
C VAL A 106 15.50 1.67 15.70
N LEU A 107 15.61 1.00 14.55
CA LEU A 107 15.16 1.49 13.27
C LEU A 107 13.91 0.71 12.87
N PHE A 108 12.83 1.39 12.53
CA PHE A 108 11.63 0.73 12.00
C PHE A 108 10.92 1.65 11.01
N PHE A 109 9.99 1.10 10.24
CA PHE A 109 9.09 1.94 9.46
C PHE A 109 7.63 1.51 9.65
N SER A 110 6.71 2.45 9.47
CA SER A 110 5.26 2.25 9.55
C SER A 110 4.60 3.09 8.46
N GLY A 111 3.93 2.43 7.51
CA GLY A 111 3.37 3.11 6.34
C GLY A 111 4.47 3.76 5.51
N ASN A 112 4.41 5.08 5.33
CA ASN A 112 5.38 5.91 4.61
C ASN A 112 6.33 6.67 5.54
N ILE A 113 6.52 6.21 6.78
CA ILE A 113 7.33 6.90 7.78
C ILE A 113 8.43 5.97 8.29
N LEU A 114 9.67 6.40 8.14
CA LEU A 114 10.84 5.80 8.77
C LEU A 114 11.06 6.44 10.15
N VAL A 115 11.38 5.61 11.14
CA VAL A 115 11.69 6.04 12.49
C VAL A 115 13.04 5.48 12.93
N ASP A 116 13.96 6.36 13.30
CA ASP A 116 15.22 6.05 13.96
C ASP A 116 15.14 6.54 15.41
N ALA A 117 14.93 5.59 16.32
CA ALA A 117 14.79 5.81 17.75
C ALA A 117 16.10 5.48 18.46
N ARG A 118 16.57 6.38 19.33
CA ARG A 118 17.75 6.20 20.18
C ARG A 118 17.38 6.40 21.64
N PHE A 119 17.48 5.32 22.40
CA PHE A 119 17.31 5.36 23.85
C PHE A 119 18.61 5.78 24.52
N ASP A 120 18.54 6.49 25.64
CA ASP A 120 19.68 6.57 26.55
C ASP A 120 20.00 5.21 27.20
N ARG A 121 18.95 4.40 27.41
CA ARG A 121 19.02 3.05 27.98
C ARG A 121 17.82 2.21 27.57
N VAL A 122 18.08 1.01 27.05
CA VAL A 122 17.06 0.04 26.66
C VAL A 122 16.60 -0.77 27.88
N THR A 123 15.31 -1.10 27.93
CA THR A 123 14.69 -1.93 28.97
C THR A 123 13.81 -3.00 28.32
N GLY A 124 13.34 -3.99 29.09
CA GLY A 124 12.40 -4.99 28.60
C GLY A 124 11.08 -4.41 28.03
N MET A 125 10.75 -3.16 28.38
CA MET A 125 9.54 -2.47 27.88
C MET A 125 9.77 -1.71 26.57
N SER A 126 11.01 -1.43 26.17
CA SER A 126 11.32 -0.51 25.05
C SER A 126 10.65 -0.93 23.74
N GLY A 127 10.63 -2.22 23.42
CA GLY A 127 9.96 -2.73 22.21
C GLY A 127 8.45 -2.51 22.22
N THR A 128 7.79 -2.75 23.35
CA THR A 128 6.34 -2.51 23.50
C THR A 128 5.98 -1.04 23.40
N GLN A 129 6.80 -0.16 23.99
CA GLN A 129 6.60 1.28 23.91
C GLN A 129 6.72 1.78 22.45
N LEU A 130 7.68 1.26 21.68
CA LEU A 130 7.80 1.60 20.25
C LEU A 130 6.69 1.00 19.39
N ARG A 131 6.12 -0.16 19.74
CA ARG A 131 4.91 -0.68 19.08
C ARG A 131 3.72 0.27 19.25
N GLU A 132 3.56 0.83 20.45
CA GLU A 132 2.52 1.84 20.68
C GLU A 132 2.76 3.11 19.87
N LEU A 133 4.02 3.58 19.79
CA LEU A 133 4.38 4.69 18.89
C LEU A 133 4.00 4.37 17.45
N ALA A 134 4.40 3.20 16.93
CA ALA A 134 4.16 2.78 15.56
C ALA A 134 2.66 2.74 15.19
N ALA A 135 1.80 2.39 16.16
CA ALA A 135 0.35 2.38 16.00
C ALA A 135 -0.26 3.80 15.90
N ARG A 136 0.40 4.81 16.48
CA ARG A 136 -0.07 6.21 16.51
C ARG A 136 0.48 7.07 15.36
N LEU A 137 1.46 6.58 14.60
CA LEU A 137 2.02 7.31 13.47
C LEU A 137 0.96 7.52 12.37
N PRO A 138 0.97 8.67 11.68
CA PRO A 138 0.07 8.89 10.56
C PRO A 138 0.41 7.91 9.43
N LYS A 139 -0.61 7.27 8.86
CA LYS A 139 -0.44 6.27 7.80
C LYS A 139 -0.87 6.85 6.46
N ALA A 140 -0.05 6.62 5.43
CA ALA A 140 -0.50 6.74 4.05
C ALA A 140 -1.73 5.86 3.80
N LYS A 141 -2.59 6.27 2.85
CA LYS A 141 -3.81 5.55 2.47
C LYS A 141 -3.76 5.23 0.98
N GLY A 142 -4.55 4.22 0.58
CA GLY A 142 -4.67 3.84 -0.82
C GLY A 142 -3.34 3.34 -1.40
N PRO A 143 -3.05 3.66 -2.68
CA PRO A 143 -1.84 3.17 -3.36
C PRO A 143 -0.53 3.53 -2.65
N ALA A 144 -0.45 4.69 -1.99
CA ALA A 144 0.75 5.13 -1.27
C ALA A 144 1.08 4.28 -0.04
N ALA A 145 0.17 3.41 0.41
CA ALA A 145 0.40 2.49 1.52
C ALA A 145 0.95 1.12 1.08
N VAL A 146 1.01 0.85 -0.23
CA VAL A 146 1.39 -0.45 -0.79
C VAL A 146 2.90 -0.60 -0.75
N LEU A 147 3.37 -1.72 -0.17
CA LEU A 147 4.79 -2.05 -0.15
C LEU A 147 5.27 -2.54 -1.52
N PRO A 148 6.56 -2.33 -1.85
CA PRO A 148 7.11 -2.81 -3.10
C PRO A 148 7.08 -4.33 -3.14
N THR A 149 6.75 -4.88 -4.30
CA THR A 149 6.62 -6.33 -4.51
C THR A 149 7.94 -6.97 -4.89
N LEU A 150 8.87 -6.23 -5.51
CA LEU A 150 10.17 -6.73 -5.96
C LEU A 150 10.95 -7.54 -4.89
N PRO A 151 11.05 -7.10 -3.63
CA PRO A 151 11.73 -7.85 -2.57
C PRO A 151 11.15 -9.24 -2.30
N SER A 152 9.86 -9.47 -2.59
CA SER A 152 9.21 -10.77 -2.39
C SER A 152 9.71 -11.86 -3.35
N HIS A 153 10.28 -11.46 -4.49
CA HIS A 153 10.89 -12.36 -5.46
C HIS A 153 12.32 -12.77 -5.08
N LEU A 154 12.91 -12.18 -4.03
CA LEU A 154 14.25 -12.53 -3.57
C LEU A 154 14.22 -13.91 -2.86
N PRO A 155 15.03 -14.90 -3.29
CA PRO A 155 15.05 -16.20 -2.65
C PRO A 155 15.59 -16.09 -1.23
N ARG A 156 14.99 -16.82 -0.29
CA ARG A 156 15.41 -16.80 1.13
C ARG A 156 16.51 -17.79 1.45
N LYS A 157 16.63 -18.87 0.67
CA LYS A 157 17.67 -19.88 0.87
C LYS A 157 19.03 -19.26 0.56
N GLN A 158 20.03 -19.49 1.42
CA GLN A 158 21.40 -18.96 1.30
C GLN A 158 21.53 -17.42 1.37
N LEU A 159 20.43 -16.68 1.50
CA LEU A 159 20.46 -15.23 1.72
C LEU A 159 21.21 -14.90 3.01
N VAL A 160 22.19 -14.01 2.92
CA VAL A 160 22.87 -13.46 4.09
C VAL A 160 21.92 -12.45 4.74
N GLN A 161 21.47 -12.76 5.96
CA GLN A 161 20.50 -11.93 6.67
C GLN A 161 21.00 -10.48 6.84
N GLY A 162 20.06 -9.53 6.76
CA GLY A 162 20.36 -8.11 6.92
C GLY A 162 21.14 -7.45 5.78
N THR A 163 21.42 -8.17 4.67
CA THR A 163 22.12 -7.61 3.50
C THR A 163 21.21 -7.16 2.37
N ALA A 164 19.93 -7.55 2.37
CA ALA A 164 18.99 -7.16 1.32
C ALA A 164 18.72 -5.65 1.35
N ARG A 165 18.87 -5.01 0.19
CA ARG A 165 18.69 -3.58 -0.05
C ARG A 165 17.69 -3.39 -1.17
N TYR A 166 16.69 -2.55 -0.95
CA TYR A 166 15.77 -2.08 -1.97
C TYR A 166 16.15 -0.68 -2.38
N ILE A 167 16.31 -0.46 -3.68
CA ILE A 167 16.93 0.75 -4.23
C ILE A 167 16.06 1.29 -5.36
N ILE A 168 15.80 2.61 -5.29
CA ILE A 168 15.02 3.35 -6.29
C ILE A 168 15.94 4.16 -7.22
N GLY A 169 17.09 4.63 -6.71
CA GLY A 169 17.93 5.59 -7.43
C GLY A 169 19.44 5.30 -7.42
N PRO A 170 20.18 6.03 -8.26
CA PRO A 170 21.61 5.83 -8.44
C PRO A 170 22.47 6.17 -7.21
N ALA A 171 22.11 7.16 -6.40
CA ALA A 171 22.88 7.50 -5.21
C ALA A 171 22.82 6.37 -4.16
N ALA A 172 21.66 5.77 -3.96
CA ALA A 172 21.50 4.60 -3.10
C ALA A 172 22.29 3.39 -3.62
N TYR A 173 22.28 3.19 -4.94
CA TYR A 173 23.07 2.14 -5.59
C TYR A 173 24.58 2.35 -5.43
N SER A 174 25.08 3.57 -5.66
CA SER A 174 26.50 3.91 -5.51
C SER A 174 27.01 3.69 -4.09
N ALA A 175 26.17 3.90 -3.08
CA ALA A 175 26.51 3.66 -1.68
C ALA A 175 26.78 2.18 -1.36
N LEU A 176 26.29 1.23 -2.17
CA LEU A 176 26.58 -0.20 -2.00
C LEU A 176 28.02 -0.58 -2.34
N SER A 177 28.73 0.27 -3.11
CA SER A 177 30.09 -0.02 -3.57
C SER A 177 30.20 -1.34 -4.36
N VAL A 178 29.16 -1.69 -5.12
CA VAL A 178 29.15 -2.87 -6.01
C VAL A 178 30.03 -2.60 -7.22
N ASN A 179 30.85 -3.59 -7.62
CA ASN A 179 31.68 -3.52 -8.82
C ASN A 179 30.86 -3.73 -10.11
N LEU A 180 29.90 -2.84 -10.35
CA LEU A 180 29.01 -2.85 -11.50
C LEU A 180 28.57 -1.42 -11.85
N SER A 181 28.76 -1.02 -13.10
CA SER A 181 28.46 0.35 -13.54
C SER A 181 26.96 0.67 -13.38
N PRO A 182 26.58 1.83 -12.80
CA PRO A 182 25.20 2.31 -12.78
C PRO A 182 24.59 2.50 -14.19
N GLU A 183 25.42 2.75 -15.21
CA GLU A 183 24.97 2.96 -16.59
C GLU A 183 24.31 1.70 -17.19
N LEU A 184 24.75 0.51 -16.76
CA LEU A 184 24.15 -0.74 -17.18
C LEU A 184 22.67 -0.83 -16.76
N ILE A 185 22.38 -0.38 -15.54
CA ILE A 185 21.03 -0.37 -14.95
C ILE A 185 20.14 0.66 -15.65
N ASP A 186 20.73 1.78 -16.08
CA ASP A 186 20.04 2.86 -16.78
C ASP A 186 18.85 3.40 -15.98
N PHE A 187 19.16 4.09 -14.87
CA PHE A 187 18.17 4.70 -13.98
C PHE A 187 17.22 5.69 -14.67
N SER A 188 17.53 6.15 -15.89
CA SER A 188 16.62 6.96 -16.71
C SER A 188 15.33 6.22 -17.10
N LYS A 189 15.33 4.88 -17.04
CA LYS A 189 14.17 4.02 -17.28
C LYS A 189 13.35 3.73 -16.04
N SER A 190 13.63 4.41 -14.92
CA SER A 190 12.95 4.22 -13.63
C SER A 190 12.91 2.75 -13.15
N PRO A 191 14.04 2.04 -13.11
CA PRO A 191 14.09 0.69 -12.56
C PRO A 191 13.97 0.71 -11.03
N GLU A 192 13.41 -0.36 -10.47
CA GLU A 192 13.51 -0.69 -9.05
C GLU A 192 14.48 -1.86 -8.88
N LEU A 193 15.31 -1.82 -7.83
CA LEU A 193 16.36 -2.81 -7.64
C LEU A 193 16.25 -3.47 -6.28
N VAL A 194 16.60 -4.76 -6.23
CA VAL A 194 16.94 -5.45 -5.00
C VAL A 194 18.33 -6.03 -5.11
N TRP A 195 19.21 -5.67 -4.19
CA TRP A 195 20.55 -6.24 -4.07
C TRP A 195 20.68 -7.00 -2.76
N ALA A 196 21.34 -8.15 -2.77
CA ALA A 196 21.67 -8.89 -1.56
C ALA A 196 22.88 -9.80 -1.72
N ARG A 197 23.45 -10.25 -0.60
CA ARG A 197 24.52 -11.25 -0.59
C ARG A 197 23.97 -12.64 -0.31
N PHE A 198 24.55 -13.63 -0.99
CA PHE A 198 24.22 -15.04 -0.83
C PHE A 198 25.48 -15.85 -0.51
N ASN A 199 25.33 -16.84 0.36
CA ASN A 199 26.37 -17.81 0.67
C ASN A 199 26.39 -18.92 -0.39
N GLY A 200 27.55 -19.21 -0.96
CA GLY A 200 27.79 -20.40 -1.76
C GLY A 200 28.33 -21.55 -0.90
N GLU A 201 28.75 -22.63 -1.54
CA GLU A 201 29.62 -23.63 -0.90
C GLU A 201 30.92 -22.96 -0.44
N ALA A 202 31.22 -23.04 0.85
CA ALA A 202 32.34 -22.32 1.46
C ALA A 202 33.66 -22.65 0.76
N PRO A 203 34.54 -21.65 0.49
CA PRO A 203 34.46 -20.24 0.90
C PRO A 203 33.72 -19.32 -0.09
N GLY A 204 32.83 -19.86 -0.92
CA GLY A 204 32.13 -19.13 -1.97
C GLY A 204 31.04 -18.17 -1.49
N SER A 205 30.87 -17.05 -2.20
CA SER A 205 29.76 -16.13 -2.02
C SER A 205 29.40 -15.45 -3.33
N ALA A 206 28.15 -15.01 -3.43
CA ALA A 206 27.62 -14.30 -4.58
C ALA A 206 26.87 -13.04 -4.17
N GLU A 207 26.83 -12.08 -5.07
CA GLU A 207 25.92 -10.96 -5.06
C GLU A 207 24.79 -11.26 -6.03
N VAL A 208 23.58 -10.95 -5.61
CA VAL A 208 22.37 -11.12 -6.40
C VAL A 208 21.75 -9.76 -6.58
N LEU A 209 21.48 -9.40 -7.83
CA LEU A 209 20.82 -8.16 -8.21
C LEU A 209 19.56 -8.50 -9.02
N LEU A 210 18.41 -8.05 -8.53
CA LEU A 210 17.16 -8.02 -9.28
C LEU A 210 16.95 -6.59 -9.75
N VAL A 211 16.65 -6.41 -11.03
CA VAL A 211 16.35 -5.11 -11.64
C VAL A 211 14.99 -5.23 -12.32
N ALA A 212 13.97 -4.64 -11.72
CA ALA A 212 12.63 -4.57 -12.29
C ALA A 212 12.51 -3.30 -13.12
N TYR A 213 12.24 -3.47 -14.41
CA TYR A 213 11.96 -2.37 -15.32
C TYR A 213 10.45 -2.13 -15.44
N PRO A 214 10.00 -0.90 -15.79
CA PRO A 214 8.57 -0.62 -15.94
C PRO A 214 7.86 -1.48 -16.99
N THR A 215 8.60 -2.01 -17.97
CA THR A 215 8.04 -2.90 -18.99
C THR A 215 8.94 -4.11 -19.28
N PRO A 216 8.35 -5.26 -19.67
CA PRO A 216 9.14 -6.43 -20.09
C PRO A 216 10.06 -6.17 -21.28
N HIS A 217 9.71 -5.26 -22.19
CA HIS A 217 10.53 -4.94 -23.37
C HIS A 217 11.87 -4.32 -22.96
N ILE A 218 11.88 -3.38 -22.01
CA ILE A 218 13.12 -2.79 -21.49
C ILE A 218 13.99 -3.89 -20.85
N ALA A 219 13.38 -4.81 -20.11
CA ALA A 219 14.10 -5.93 -19.49
C ALA A 219 14.72 -6.88 -20.54
N ILE A 220 14.04 -7.09 -21.68
CA ILE A 220 14.57 -7.87 -22.81
C ILE A 220 15.80 -7.15 -23.40
N ASP A 221 15.66 -5.86 -23.72
CA ASP A 221 16.71 -5.07 -24.35
C ASP A 221 17.98 -5.00 -23.48
N LYS A 222 17.81 -4.97 -22.15
CA LYS A 222 18.92 -4.91 -21.20
C LYS A 222 19.59 -6.27 -20.96
N LEU A 223 18.88 -7.39 -21.09
CA LEU A 223 19.37 -8.72 -20.70
C LEU A 223 20.74 -9.06 -21.30
N THR A 224 20.93 -8.83 -22.60
CA THR A 224 22.18 -9.16 -23.30
C THR A 224 23.41 -8.49 -22.67
N ALA A 225 23.28 -7.25 -22.20
CA ALA A 225 24.37 -6.55 -21.55
C ALA A 225 24.72 -7.14 -20.17
N TYR A 226 23.74 -7.70 -19.46
CA TYR A 226 23.96 -8.42 -18.19
C TYR A 226 24.61 -9.79 -18.41
N GLU A 227 24.24 -10.51 -19.46
CA GLU A 227 24.80 -11.83 -19.80
C GLU A 227 26.28 -11.77 -20.18
N GLN A 228 26.74 -10.62 -20.71
CA GLN A 228 28.12 -10.39 -21.08
C GLN A 228 29.02 -9.98 -19.91
N LEU A 229 28.46 -9.77 -18.71
CA LEU A 229 29.24 -9.35 -17.55
C LEU A 229 30.16 -10.48 -17.05
N PRO A 230 31.45 -10.20 -16.84
CA PRO A 230 32.35 -11.16 -16.19
C PRO A 230 32.02 -11.30 -14.70
N ALA A 231 32.55 -12.35 -14.06
CA ALA A 231 32.57 -12.42 -12.59
C ALA A 231 33.44 -11.28 -12.02
N PRO A 232 33.11 -10.70 -10.84
CA PRO A 232 33.80 -9.52 -10.30
C PRO A 232 35.32 -9.68 -10.12
N SER A 233 35.81 -10.88 -9.80
CA SER A 233 37.22 -11.20 -9.63
C SER A 233 37.87 -11.87 -10.85
N GLY A 234 37.16 -11.92 -11.98
CA GLY A 234 37.56 -12.68 -13.17
C GLY A 234 37.52 -14.21 -12.98
N ARG A 235 37.18 -14.69 -11.78
CA ARG A 235 37.01 -16.11 -11.43
C ARG A 235 35.63 -16.29 -10.80
N GLY A 236 35.03 -17.46 -11.03
CA GLY A 236 33.69 -17.78 -10.53
C GLY A 236 32.62 -17.66 -11.61
N THR A 237 31.40 -17.35 -11.20
CA THR A 237 30.21 -17.37 -12.06
C THR A 237 29.61 -15.98 -12.16
N SER A 238 29.15 -15.62 -13.36
CA SER A 238 28.30 -14.47 -13.62
C SER A 238 27.23 -14.95 -14.60
N ILE A 239 26.00 -15.02 -14.14
CA ILE A 239 24.88 -15.47 -14.97
C ILE A 239 23.70 -14.54 -14.76
N ALA A 240 23.03 -14.22 -15.86
CA ALA A 240 21.82 -13.44 -15.85
C ALA A 240 20.66 -14.25 -16.41
N LYS A 241 19.44 -13.94 -15.96
CA LYS A 241 18.21 -14.38 -16.62
C LYS A 241 17.19 -13.25 -16.57
N ARG A 242 16.15 -13.38 -17.38
CA ARG A 242 14.95 -12.55 -17.28
C ARG A 242 13.76 -13.38 -16.81
N THR A 243 12.91 -12.80 -15.97
CA THR A 243 11.58 -13.32 -15.63
C THR A 243 10.59 -12.15 -15.59
N GLY A 244 9.59 -12.16 -16.47
CA GLY A 244 8.68 -11.02 -16.65
C GLY A 244 9.44 -9.70 -16.93
N PRO A 245 9.19 -8.63 -16.15
CA PRO A 245 9.91 -7.36 -16.23
C PRO A 245 11.23 -7.32 -15.43
N ILE A 246 11.63 -8.43 -14.80
CA ILE A 246 12.78 -8.48 -13.90
C ILE A 246 13.98 -9.11 -14.62
N VAL A 247 15.11 -8.42 -14.64
CA VAL A 247 16.43 -8.99 -14.94
C VAL A 247 17.08 -9.40 -13.62
N VAL A 248 17.52 -10.64 -13.53
CA VAL A 248 18.18 -11.21 -12.35
C VAL A 248 19.62 -11.50 -12.73
N LEU A 249 20.57 -10.98 -11.96
CA LEU A 249 22.01 -11.23 -12.11
C LEU A 249 22.53 -11.89 -10.84
N VAL A 250 23.21 -13.02 -10.99
CA VAL A 250 23.95 -13.69 -9.91
C VAL A 250 25.42 -13.67 -10.29
N ARG A 251 26.26 -13.08 -9.45
CA ARG A 251 27.70 -12.98 -9.74
C ARG A 251 28.56 -13.13 -8.51
N GLY A 252 29.70 -13.81 -8.63
CA GLY A 252 30.65 -13.98 -7.54
C GLY A 252 31.41 -15.30 -7.61
N ASN A 253 32.08 -15.63 -6.51
CA ASN A 253 32.78 -16.89 -6.36
C ASN A 253 31.79 -17.97 -5.93
N ILE A 254 31.00 -18.47 -6.88
CA ILE A 254 29.98 -19.50 -6.65
C ILE A 254 30.00 -20.51 -7.80
N SER A 255 29.61 -21.76 -7.52
CA SER A 255 29.45 -22.79 -8.55
C SER A 255 28.34 -22.39 -9.52
N ARG A 256 28.45 -22.82 -10.78
CA ARG A 256 27.40 -22.56 -11.79
C ARG A 256 26.05 -23.15 -11.37
N SER A 257 26.06 -24.36 -10.83
CA SER A 257 24.84 -25.05 -10.38
C SER A 257 24.15 -24.34 -9.23
N ASP A 258 24.88 -23.79 -8.26
CA ASP A 258 24.26 -23.02 -7.16
C ASP A 258 23.75 -21.67 -7.63
N ALA A 259 24.48 -21.00 -8.52
CA ALA A 259 24.00 -19.78 -9.15
C ALA A 259 22.69 -20.03 -9.93
N GLU A 260 22.59 -21.15 -10.67
CA GLU A 260 21.36 -21.56 -11.37
C GLU A 260 20.21 -21.88 -10.41
N LYS A 261 20.48 -22.45 -9.22
CA LYS A 261 19.47 -22.65 -8.17
C LYS A 261 18.97 -21.31 -7.59
N ILE A 262 19.87 -20.35 -7.37
CA ILE A 262 19.48 -19.01 -6.91
C ILE A 262 18.62 -18.35 -7.98
N LEU A 263 19.05 -18.39 -9.23
CA LEU A 263 18.29 -17.87 -10.36
C LEU A 263 16.91 -18.52 -10.43
N SER A 264 16.80 -19.85 -10.40
CA SER A 264 15.51 -20.55 -10.51
C SER A 264 14.54 -20.25 -9.35
N GLY A 265 15.06 -19.82 -8.20
CA GLY A 265 14.26 -19.34 -7.08
C GLY A 265 13.57 -17.99 -7.33
N VAL A 266 13.99 -17.22 -8.33
CA VAL A 266 13.37 -15.93 -8.70
C VAL A 266 12.36 -16.14 -9.82
N ASN A 267 11.07 -16.12 -9.50
CA ASN A 267 10.01 -16.24 -10.50
C ASN A 267 9.06 -15.05 -10.40
N TYR A 268 8.84 -14.39 -11.55
CA TYR A 268 7.77 -13.41 -11.68
C TYR A 268 6.47 -14.15 -11.91
N ASP A 269 5.66 -14.24 -10.87
CA ASP A 269 4.27 -14.59 -11.01
C ASP A 269 3.51 -13.30 -11.29
N ALA A 270 2.94 -13.18 -12.49
CA ALA A 270 1.96 -12.14 -12.76
C ALA A 270 0.78 -12.42 -11.82
N ASN A 271 0.79 -11.81 -10.64
CA ASN A 271 -0.39 -11.82 -9.80
C ASN A 271 -1.39 -10.93 -10.55
N VAL A 272 -2.18 -11.55 -11.41
CA VAL A 272 -3.41 -10.96 -11.96
C VAL A 272 -4.37 -10.92 -10.78
N THR A 273 -4.06 -10.08 -9.78
CA THR A 273 -5.12 -9.37 -9.09
C THR A 273 -5.87 -8.71 -10.21
N TRP A 274 -7.04 -9.25 -10.55
CA TRP A 274 -8.05 -8.53 -11.29
C TRP A 274 -8.11 -7.17 -10.62
N ASN A 275 -7.50 -6.19 -11.28
CA ASN A 275 -7.67 -4.81 -10.95
C ASN A 275 -9.14 -4.64 -11.24
N GLU A 276 -10.00 -4.81 -10.22
CA GLU A 276 -11.30 -4.20 -10.26
C GLU A 276 -10.99 -2.76 -10.60
N ASN A 277 -11.18 -2.42 -11.88
CA ASN A 277 -11.19 -1.05 -12.35
C ASN A 277 -11.80 -0.27 -11.22
N ALA A 278 -11.10 0.77 -10.76
CA ALA A 278 -11.65 1.81 -9.90
C ALA A 278 -12.94 2.24 -10.59
N GLY A 279 -14.01 1.53 -10.23
CA GLY A 279 -15.25 1.53 -10.93
C GLY A 279 -15.80 2.87 -10.58
N GLN A 280 -15.82 3.74 -11.57
CA GLN A 280 -16.90 4.69 -11.80
C GLN A 280 -17.83 4.75 -10.59
N GLY A 281 -17.64 5.80 -9.79
CA GLY A 281 -18.20 5.92 -8.46
C GLY A 281 -19.66 5.45 -8.38
N LYS A 282 -19.98 4.77 -7.28
CA LYS A 282 -21.36 4.44 -6.91
C LYS A 282 -22.17 3.82 -8.04
N ARG A 283 -21.87 2.56 -8.36
CA ARG A 283 -22.96 1.58 -8.57
C ARG A 283 -23.47 1.14 -7.20
N ASP A 284 -23.88 2.10 -6.38
CA ASP A 284 -24.83 1.78 -5.33
C ASP A 284 -26.07 1.26 -6.06
N ASN A 285 -26.47 0.04 -5.70
CA ASN A 285 -27.88 -0.31 -5.66
C ASN A 285 -28.61 -0.66 -6.96
N ILE A 286 -28.06 -1.48 -7.86
CA ILE A 286 -28.96 -2.23 -8.77
C ILE A 286 -29.86 -3.18 -7.94
N GLY A 287 -29.29 -3.88 -6.95
CA GLY A 287 -30.06 -4.74 -6.04
C GLY A 287 -31.12 -3.98 -5.23
N ASN A 288 -30.76 -2.81 -4.69
CA ASN A 288 -31.71 -1.98 -3.95
C ASN A 288 -32.74 -1.30 -4.89
N LEU A 289 -32.39 -0.99 -6.14
CA LEU A 289 -33.35 -0.53 -7.16
C LEU A 289 -34.37 -1.63 -7.47
N VAL A 290 -33.93 -2.89 -7.61
CA VAL A 290 -34.81 -4.04 -7.85
C VAL A 290 -35.72 -4.29 -6.64
N ILE A 291 -35.18 -4.26 -5.42
CA ILE A 291 -35.96 -4.43 -4.19
C ILE A 291 -36.96 -3.27 -4.02
N ALA A 292 -36.54 -2.03 -4.27
CA ALA A 292 -37.42 -0.86 -4.22
C ALA A 292 -38.52 -0.92 -5.29
N ALA A 293 -38.20 -1.34 -6.50
CA ALA A 293 -39.16 -1.48 -7.60
C ALA A 293 -40.19 -2.59 -7.30
N LEU A 294 -39.75 -3.74 -6.78
CA LEU A 294 -40.65 -4.82 -6.36
C LEU A 294 -41.52 -4.40 -5.16
N GLY A 295 -40.95 -3.67 -4.20
CA GLY A 295 -41.69 -3.10 -3.08
C GLY A 295 -42.78 -2.12 -3.52
N LEU A 296 -42.45 -1.20 -4.44
CA LEU A 296 -43.41 -0.27 -5.02
C LEU A 296 -44.54 -1.01 -5.77
N ALA A 297 -44.18 -2.01 -6.58
CA ALA A 297 -45.15 -2.82 -7.32
C ALA A 297 -46.12 -3.56 -6.38
N ALA A 298 -45.62 -4.13 -5.28
CA ALA A 298 -46.45 -4.81 -4.29
C ALA A 298 -47.43 -3.85 -3.60
N ILE A 299 -46.98 -2.64 -3.23
CA ILE A 299 -47.85 -1.61 -2.63
C ILE A 299 -48.95 -1.19 -3.61
N LEU A 300 -48.60 -0.92 -4.87
CA LEU A 300 -49.56 -0.55 -5.90
C LEU A 300 -50.58 -1.67 -6.16
N PHE A 301 -50.14 -2.92 -6.13
CA PHE A 301 -51.03 -4.08 -6.27
C PHE A 301 -52.05 -4.14 -5.12
N ILE A 302 -51.60 -3.97 -3.87
CA ILE A 302 -52.49 -3.97 -2.70
C ILE A 302 -53.52 -2.85 -2.79
N ILE A 303 -53.10 -1.64 -3.16
CA ILE A 303 -54.02 -0.50 -3.35
C ILE A 303 -55.03 -0.78 -4.46
N SER A 304 -54.58 -1.37 -5.57
CA SER A 304 -55.45 -1.70 -6.71
C SER A 304 -56.49 -2.75 -6.36
N VAL A 305 -56.09 -3.82 -5.64
CA VAL A 305 -57.00 -4.86 -5.15
C VAL A 305 -57.97 -4.27 -4.13
N GLY A 306 -57.50 -3.45 -3.19
CA GLY A 306 -58.34 -2.79 -2.20
C GLY A 306 -59.38 -1.87 -2.82
N ALA A 307 -58.97 -1.00 -3.76
CA ALA A 307 -59.88 -0.13 -4.50
C ALA A 307 -60.87 -0.93 -5.34
N GLY A 308 -60.42 -1.99 -6.01
CA GLY A 308 -61.28 -2.90 -6.77
C GLY A 308 -62.30 -3.63 -5.90
N ALA A 309 -61.92 -4.05 -4.70
CA ALA A 309 -62.84 -4.65 -3.73
C ALA A 309 -63.88 -3.63 -3.25
N VAL A 310 -63.48 -2.41 -2.90
CA VAL A 310 -64.41 -1.34 -2.51
C VAL A 310 -65.39 -1.01 -3.64
N PHE A 311 -64.93 -0.93 -4.88
CA PHE A 311 -65.80 -0.68 -6.03
C PHE A 311 -66.71 -1.87 -6.36
N GLY A 312 -66.19 -3.10 -6.27
CA GLY A 312 -66.94 -4.33 -6.52
C GLY A 312 -68.02 -4.59 -5.47
N PHE A 313 -67.65 -4.58 -4.19
CA PHE A 313 -68.60 -4.69 -3.08
C PHE A 313 -69.52 -3.46 -3.02
N GLY A 314 -69.00 -2.26 -3.23
CA GLY A 314 -69.79 -1.05 -3.33
C GLY A 314 -70.88 -1.16 -4.40
N ARG A 315 -70.54 -1.67 -5.59
CA ARG A 315 -71.51 -1.88 -6.69
C ARG A 315 -72.46 -3.06 -6.47
N PHE A 316 -72.09 -4.07 -5.69
CA PHE A 316 -72.97 -5.17 -5.31
C PHE A 316 -73.96 -4.77 -4.19
N TYR A 317 -73.55 -3.89 -3.27
CA TYR A 317 -74.41 -3.40 -2.18
C TYR A 317 -75.22 -2.14 -2.54
N LEU A 318 -74.77 -1.31 -3.51
CA LEU A 318 -75.52 -0.13 -3.98
C LEU A 318 -76.95 -0.41 -4.51
N PRO A 319 -77.24 -1.54 -5.16
CA PRO A 319 -78.61 -1.89 -5.56
C PRO A 319 -79.48 -2.35 -4.38
N ARG A 320 -78.88 -2.67 -3.21
CA ARG A 320 -79.60 -3.12 -2.02
C ARG A 320 -79.97 -1.97 -1.07
N PHE A 321 -79.30 -0.82 -1.19
CA PHE A 321 -79.60 0.42 -0.46
C PHE A 321 -80.25 1.52 -1.32
N ARG A 322 -80.47 1.29 -2.62
CA ARG A 322 -81.40 2.12 -3.39
C ARG A 322 -82.83 1.79 -2.96
N ALA A 323 -83.44 2.72 -2.23
CA ALA A 323 -84.85 2.69 -1.91
C ALA A 323 -85.66 2.43 -3.19
N LYS A 324 -86.44 1.34 -3.18
CA LYS A 324 -87.56 1.17 -4.11
C LYS A 324 -88.37 2.46 -4.05
N LYS A 325 -88.46 3.21 -5.14
CA LYS A 325 -89.46 4.28 -5.25
C LYS A 325 -90.82 3.63 -5.00
N ALA A 326 -91.49 4.07 -3.95
CA ALA A 326 -92.87 3.70 -3.66
C ALA A 326 -93.73 4.15 -4.86
N GLY A 327 -94.47 3.21 -5.45
CA GLY A 327 -95.42 3.51 -6.53
C GLY A 327 -95.46 2.56 -7.72
N LYS A 328 -95.17 1.26 -7.58
CA LYS A 328 -95.66 0.24 -8.52
C LYS A 328 -96.02 -1.05 -7.79
N THR A 329 -97.32 -1.29 -7.63
CA THR A 329 -97.89 -2.59 -7.27
C THR A 329 -97.89 -3.48 -8.52
N PRO A 330 -97.66 -4.80 -8.39
CA PRO A 330 -97.64 -5.72 -9.52
C PRO A 330 -99.06 -6.24 -9.78
N ASP A 331 -99.78 -5.63 -10.72
CA ASP A 331 -100.57 -6.36 -11.73
C ASP A 331 -101.02 -5.38 -12.82
N ASP A 332 -101.42 -5.94 -13.95
CA ASP A 332 -101.93 -5.30 -15.18
C ASP A 332 -100.85 -4.86 -16.18
N GLY A 333 -100.57 -5.79 -17.09
CA GLY A 333 -99.89 -5.52 -18.33
C GLY A 333 -100.67 -4.56 -19.22
N GLU A 334 -99.93 -3.74 -19.95
CA GLU A 334 -100.46 -3.07 -21.13
C GLU A 334 -99.63 -3.50 -22.34
N LEU A 335 -100.26 -4.37 -23.11
CA LEU A 335 -99.92 -4.71 -24.48
C LEU A 335 -99.95 -3.43 -25.33
N THR A 336 -98.82 -2.99 -25.86
CA THR A 336 -98.83 -2.00 -26.95
C THR A 336 -99.35 -2.69 -28.21
N ARG A 337 -100.65 -2.59 -28.49
CA ARG A 337 -101.22 -2.87 -29.81
C ARG A 337 -100.90 -1.70 -30.76
N LEU A 338 -100.26 -2.02 -31.88
CA LEU A 338 -100.11 -1.11 -33.01
C LEU A 338 -101.45 -1.03 -33.76
N HIS A 339 -102.04 0.17 -33.83
CA HIS A 339 -103.12 0.43 -34.78
C HIS A 339 -102.51 0.67 -36.17
N LEU A 340 -102.84 -0.21 -37.11
CA LEU A 340 -102.66 -0.04 -38.55
C LEU A 340 -104.02 0.36 -39.14
N SER A 341 -104.16 1.63 -39.53
CA SER A 341 -104.94 2.12 -40.68
C SER A 341 -104.77 3.62 -40.79
#